data_AF-A0A6H9HTM6-F1
#
_entry.id   AF-A0A6H9HTM6-F1
#
_cell.length_a   1.000
_cell.length_b   1.000
_cell.length_c   1.000
_cell.angle_alpha   90.00
_cell.angle_beta   90.00
_cell.angle_gamma   90.00
#
_symmetry.space_group_name_H-M   'P 1'
#
loop_
_entity.id
_entity.type
_entity.pdbx_description
1 polymer ?
#
loop_
_entity_poly.entity_id
_entity_poly.type
_entity_poly.pdbx_seq_one_letter_code
_entity_poly.pdbx_strand_id
1 'polypeptide(L)'
;MRANRNSAVLAASATLILFAGSLAQATPIYTSWGSLPGATFGGTGIPNTSVAKTDVFVNGSTTVTLALTAHQRYSNPTVTDNGAGDYYAGTGSNCGIATDPVGCPSALQGALWNVGYYISVSGTDPNFNDFGDFSFTIYYDFDPGAGTAFGSLGTINVNNALIANSISPSSVTLSQGSENMLFSYLAAPVPGVIAPPAYGAFNPNATGEYNFYIGFTANNLPAFSGAVGIDVNVVPVPAAAWLFGSGIGLLGWMRRRSRQVI
;
A
#
# COMPACT_ATOMS: atom_id res chain seq x y z
N MET A 1 -55.47 31.15 40.78
CA MET A 1 -55.41 29.77 40.24
C MET A 1 -55.82 29.78 38.77
N ARG A 2 -54.87 29.62 37.84
CA ARG A 2 -55.05 28.95 36.53
C ARG A 2 -53.68 28.76 35.87
N ALA A 3 -53.53 27.62 35.22
CA ALA A 3 -52.33 26.81 35.06
C ALA A 3 -51.23 27.33 34.12
N ASN A 4 -50.02 26.85 34.42
CA ASN A 4 -48.79 26.82 33.64
C ASN A 4 -48.98 26.44 32.16
N ARG A 5 -48.26 27.11 31.26
CA ARG A 5 -47.97 26.60 29.92
C ARG A 5 -46.53 26.07 29.88
N ASN A 6 -46.44 24.76 29.74
CA ASN A 6 -45.23 23.99 29.53
C ASN A 6 -44.65 24.31 28.14
N SER A 7 -43.41 24.80 28.07
CA SER A 7 -42.60 24.80 26.84
C SER A 7 -41.59 23.67 26.96
N ALA A 8 -41.97 22.47 26.52
CA ALA A 8 -41.06 21.35 26.38
C ALA A 8 -40.22 21.56 25.10
N VAL A 9 -38.92 21.81 25.28
CA VAL A 9 -37.93 21.82 24.20
C VAL A 9 -37.62 20.36 23.85
N LEU A 10 -38.08 19.90 22.68
CA LEU A 10 -37.62 18.65 22.09
C LEU A 10 -36.18 18.84 21.59
N ALA A 11 -35.20 18.23 22.26
CA ALA A 11 -33.87 18.02 21.71
C ALA A 11 -33.86 16.69 20.95
N ALA A 12 -33.77 16.76 19.62
CA ALA A 12 -33.60 15.59 18.77
C ALA A 12 -32.14 15.13 18.81
N SER A 13 -31.85 14.09 19.59
CA SER A 13 -30.58 13.37 19.55
C SER A 13 -30.57 12.44 18.33
N ALA A 14 -29.92 12.85 17.25
CA ALA A 14 -29.62 11.97 16.12
C ALA A 14 -28.38 11.13 16.46
N THR A 15 -28.60 9.95 17.05
CA THR A 15 -27.53 8.96 17.24
C THR A 15 -27.32 8.21 15.93
N LEU A 16 -26.29 8.60 15.17
CA LEU A 16 -25.83 7.84 14.01
C LEU A 16 -25.11 6.57 14.52
N ILE A 17 -25.82 5.44 14.57
CA ILE A 17 -25.20 4.14 14.82
C ILE A 17 -24.62 3.67 13.48
N LEU A 18 -23.33 3.93 13.26
CA LEU A 18 -22.57 3.30 12.19
C LEU A 18 -22.34 1.83 12.59
N PHE A 19 -23.19 0.94 12.08
CA PHE A 19 -22.86 -0.48 12.02
C PHE A 19 -21.77 -0.66 10.98
N ALA A 20 -20.50 -0.55 11.37
CA ALA A 20 -19.42 -1.11 10.61
C ALA A 20 -19.53 -2.63 10.75
N GLY A 21 -20.16 -3.29 9.77
CA GLY A 21 -20.00 -4.72 9.61
C GLY A 21 -18.51 -4.98 9.43
N SER A 22 -17.91 -5.74 10.34
CA SER A 22 -16.54 -6.24 10.17
C SER A 22 -16.57 -7.18 8.98
N LEU A 23 -16.24 -6.67 7.80
CA LEU A 23 -15.87 -7.51 6.67
C LEU A 23 -14.63 -8.29 7.13
N ALA A 24 -14.62 -9.60 6.90
CA ALA A 24 -13.47 -10.42 7.18
C ALA A 24 -12.34 -9.95 6.26
N GLN A 25 -11.38 -9.21 6.81
CA GLN A 25 -10.17 -8.81 6.09
C GLN A 25 -9.29 -10.05 5.92
N ALA A 26 -8.57 -10.13 4.82
CA ALA A 26 -7.44 -11.05 4.75
C ALA A 26 -6.51 -10.74 5.94
N THR A 27 -5.92 -11.76 6.56
CA THR A 27 -4.98 -11.50 7.65
C THR A 27 -3.62 -11.20 7.02
N PRO A 28 -2.98 -10.06 7.33
CA PRO A 28 -1.61 -9.80 6.92
C PRO A 28 -0.68 -10.96 7.29
N ILE A 29 0.27 -11.28 6.42
CA ILE A 29 1.17 -12.43 6.58
C ILE A 29 2.58 -11.88 6.78
N TYR A 30 3.14 -11.98 7.98
CA TYR A 30 4.54 -11.60 8.22
C TYR A 30 5.06 -12.25 9.50
N THR A 31 6.39 -12.30 9.66
CA THR A 31 7.01 -12.80 10.90
C THR A 31 7.42 -11.68 11.84
N SER A 32 7.67 -10.48 11.31
CA SER A 32 8.01 -9.30 12.09
C SER A 32 7.53 -8.01 11.44
N TRP A 33 7.39 -6.97 12.26
CA TRP A 33 6.98 -5.63 11.86
C TRP A 33 7.95 -4.59 12.41
N GLY A 34 8.27 -3.58 11.62
CA GLY A 34 9.03 -2.41 12.08
C GLY A 34 9.98 -1.86 11.03
N SER A 35 11.08 -1.26 11.49
CA SER A 35 12.05 -0.63 10.61
C SER A 35 12.89 -1.63 9.82
N LEU A 36 13.14 -1.32 8.56
CA LEU A 36 14.11 -1.97 7.68
C LEU A 36 15.10 -0.93 7.13
N PRO A 37 16.11 -0.50 7.92
CA PRO A 37 16.95 0.66 7.58
C PRO A 37 17.74 0.56 6.27
N GLY A 38 17.99 -0.65 5.77
CA GLY A 38 18.68 -0.89 4.49
C GLY A 38 17.78 -0.81 3.25
N ALA A 39 16.46 -0.80 3.41
CA ALA A 39 15.53 -0.69 2.30
C ALA A 39 15.37 0.75 1.83
N THR A 40 15.47 0.94 0.52
CA THR A 40 15.16 2.20 -0.19
C THR A 40 13.90 2.07 -1.02
N PHE A 41 13.40 0.87 -1.26
CA PHE A 41 12.24 0.59 -2.12
C PHE A 41 12.36 1.24 -3.49
N GLY A 42 13.60 1.32 -4.01
CA GLY A 42 13.90 1.90 -5.32
C GLY A 42 13.95 3.44 -5.37
N GLY A 43 13.89 4.14 -4.23
CA GLY A 43 13.91 5.61 -4.23
C GLY A 43 14.47 6.25 -2.95
N THR A 44 14.91 7.49 -3.06
CA THR A 44 15.29 8.30 -1.89
C THR A 44 14.06 8.88 -1.21
N GLY A 45 14.01 8.85 0.12
CA GLY A 45 12.92 9.47 0.89
C GLY A 45 11.66 8.62 1.05
N ILE A 46 11.67 7.37 0.59
CA ILE A 46 10.61 6.41 0.89
C ILE A 46 10.78 5.94 2.35
N PRO A 47 9.74 6.03 3.21
CA PRO A 47 9.81 5.58 4.59
C PRO A 47 10.12 4.08 4.68
N ASN A 48 10.98 3.70 5.63
CA ASN A 48 11.33 2.30 5.90
C ASN A 48 11.19 1.95 7.39
N THR A 49 10.36 2.69 8.12
CA THR A 49 10.14 2.51 9.57
C THR A 49 8.92 1.67 9.91
N SER A 50 8.04 1.42 8.93
CA SER A 50 6.78 0.70 9.06
C SER A 50 6.66 -0.32 7.94
N VAL A 51 7.24 -1.50 8.15
CA VAL A 51 7.44 -2.53 7.13
C VAL A 51 7.04 -3.89 7.68
N ALA A 52 6.19 -4.62 6.95
CA ALA A 52 5.94 -6.03 7.18
C ALA A 52 7.10 -6.85 6.61
N LYS A 53 7.66 -7.78 7.38
CA LYS A 53 8.84 -8.55 7.00
C LYS A 53 8.70 -10.03 7.35
N THR A 54 9.13 -10.88 6.42
CA THR A 54 9.33 -12.31 6.61
C THR A 54 10.77 -12.68 6.29
N ASP A 55 11.48 -13.26 7.26
CA ASP A 55 12.80 -13.87 7.07
C ASP A 55 12.64 -15.40 7.08
N VAL A 56 13.17 -16.08 6.07
CA VAL A 56 13.19 -17.55 5.97
C VAL A 56 14.62 -18.04 5.89
N PHE A 57 14.98 -18.94 6.80
CA PHE A 57 16.28 -19.61 6.81
C PHE A 57 16.23 -20.86 5.94
N VAL A 58 16.98 -20.84 4.85
CA VAL A 58 17.11 -21.92 3.87
C VAL A 58 18.41 -22.66 4.14
N ASN A 59 18.31 -23.97 4.33
CA ASN A 59 19.46 -24.86 4.54
C ASN A 59 20.42 -24.44 5.69
N GLY A 60 19.95 -23.62 6.64
CA GLY A 60 20.71 -23.20 7.83
C GLY A 60 21.80 -22.15 7.60
N SER A 61 22.07 -21.74 6.36
CA SER A 61 23.17 -20.82 5.99
C SER A 61 22.74 -19.69 5.05
N THR A 62 21.54 -19.76 4.49
CA THR A 62 20.96 -18.73 3.64
C THR A 62 19.71 -18.15 4.29
N THR A 63 19.54 -16.84 4.19
CA THR A 63 18.36 -16.09 4.59
C THR A 63 17.74 -15.43 3.37
N VAL A 64 16.47 -15.74 3.13
CA VAL A 64 15.62 -15.00 2.20
C VAL A 64 14.76 -14.03 3.01
N THR A 65 14.88 -12.74 2.74
CA THR A 65 14.08 -11.68 3.35
C THR A 65 13.09 -11.15 2.33
N LEU A 66 11.81 -11.21 2.66
CA LEU A 66 10.73 -10.54 1.94
C LEU A 66 10.18 -9.40 2.79
N ALA A 67 9.93 -8.25 2.19
CA ALA A 67 9.30 -7.13 2.89
C ALA A 67 8.36 -6.33 1.99
N LEU A 68 7.29 -5.82 2.60
CA LEU A 68 6.28 -4.97 1.99
C LEU A 68 6.00 -3.75 2.86
N THR A 69 5.71 -2.63 2.21
CA THR A 69 5.22 -1.40 2.85
C THR A 69 4.29 -0.65 1.90
N ALA A 70 3.37 0.16 2.43
CA ALA A 70 2.65 1.15 1.63
C ALA A 70 3.03 2.56 2.11
N HIS A 71 3.18 3.47 1.15
CA HIS A 71 3.62 4.84 1.46
C HIS A 71 2.99 5.85 0.51
N GLN A 72 2.99 7.13 0.93
CA GLN A 72 2.54 8.19 0.04
C GLN A 72 3.46 8.31 -1.17
N ARG A 73 2.87 8.60 -2.33
CA ARG A 73 3.62 8.94 -3.52
C ARG A 73 4.04 10.40 -3.45
N TYR A 74 5.34 10.69 -3.43
CA TYR A 74 5.86 12.05 -3.28
C TYR A 74 5.33 12.76 -2.01
N SER A 75 4.76 13.97 -2.16
CA SER A 75 4.21 14.79 -1.07
C SER A 75 2.69 14.67 -0.93
N ASN A 76 2.10 13.58 -1.42
CA ASN A 76 0.67 13.29 -1.23
C ASN A 76 0.35 13.01 0.26
N PRO A 77 -0.94 13.01 0.65
CA PRO A 77 -1.33 12.70 2.02
C PRO A 77 -0.66 11.44 2.55
N THR A 78 -0.14 11.52 3.77
CA THR A 78 0.59 10.42 4.42
C THR A 78 -0.28 9.17 4.51
N VAL A 79 0.29 8.04 4.09
CA VAL A 79 -0.29 6.71 4.38
C VAL A 79 -0.01 6.39 5.85
N THR A 80 -1.03 6.02 6.60
CA THR A 80 -0.89 5.60 7.99
C THR A 80 -1.06 4.08 8.11
N ASP A 81 -0.75 3.50 9.26
CA ASP A 81 -0.88 2.07 9.51
C ASP A 81 -1.36 1.81 10.94
N ASN A 82 -1.78 0.57 11.21
CA ASN A 82 -2.16 0.10 12.55
C ASN A 82 -1.02 -0.58 13.32
N GLY A 83 0.21 -0.56 12.81
CA GLY A 83 1.35 -1.29 13.35
C GLY A 83 1.30 -2.81 13.16
N ALA A 84 0.41 -3.31 12.29
CA ALA A 84 0.15 -4.74 12.14
C ALA A 84 -0.20 -5.18 10.70
N GLY A 85 0.39 -4.56 9.68
CA GLY A 85 0.20 -4.98 8.28
C GLY A 85 -0.96 -4.32 7.55
N ASP A 86 -1.82 -3.56 8.24
CA ASP A 86 -2.89 -2.77 7.61
C ASP A 86 -2.45 -1.32 7.44
N TYR A 87 -2.47 -0.86 6.20
CA TYR A 87 -2.21 0.52 5.80
C TYR A 87 -3.51 1.23 5.43
N TYR A 88 -3.53 2.55 5.57
CA TYR A 88 -4.67 3.41 5.27
C TYR A 88 -4.23 4.53 4.34
N ALA A 89 -4.82 4.55 3.15
CA ALA A 89 -4.48 5.51 2.10
C ALA A 89 -5.72 6.29 1.65
N GLY A 90 -5.49 7.50 1.13
CA GLY A 90 -6.55 8.31 0.52
C GLY A 90 -6.86 7.87 -0.90
N THR A 91 -8.13 8.02 -1.31
CA THR A 91 -8.55 7.91 -2.72
C THR A 91 -7.94 9.02 -3.57
N GLY A 92 -7.62 8.71 -4.82
CA GLY A 92 -7.32 9.68 -5.87
C GLY A 92 -6.11 9.33 -6.71
N SER A 93 -5.97 10.07 -7.81
CA SER A 93 -4.75 10.07 -8.61
C SER A 93 -3.81 11.14 -8.09
N ASN A 94 -2.52 10.83 -8.08
CA ASN A 94 -1.48 11.83 -7.94
C ASN A 94 -1.57 12.80 -9.12
N CYS A 95 -1.71 14.08 -8.79
CA CYS A 95 -1.80 15.19 -9.72
C CYS A 95 -0.44 15.87 -9.97
N GLY A 96 0.62 15.36 -9.35
CA GLY A 96 1.95 15.97 -9.36
C GLY A 96 2.03 17.24 -8.52
N ILE A 97 3.23 17.84 -8.52
CA ILE A 97 3.45 19.23 -8.10
C ILE A 97 2.90 20.17 -9.18
N ALA A 98 2.48 21.39 -8.82
CA ALA A 98 1.74 22.35 -9.67
C ALA A 98 2.33 22.68 -11.06
N THR A 99 3.53 22.20 -11.38
CA THR A 99 4.25 22.39 -12.65
C THR A 99 4.14 21.21 -13.62
N ASP A 100 3.42 20.14 -13.28
CA ASP A 100 3.30 18.98 -14.18
C ASP A 100 2.39 19.29 -15.39
N PRO A 101 2.90 19.18 -16.63
CA PRO A 101 2.16 19.52 -17.85
C PRO A 101 1.03 18.55 -18.22
N VAL A 102 0.90 17.39 -17.55
CA VAL A 102 0.00 16.32 -18.00
C VAL A 102 -1.48 16.53 -17.56
N GLY A 103 -1.74 17.39 -16.58
CA GLY A 103 -3.10 17.60 -16.05
C GLY A 103 -3.65 16.39 -15.28
N CYS A 104 -4.78 16.56 -14.59
CA CYS A 104 -5.39 15.53 -13.72
C CYS A 104 -6.73 15.03 -14.28
N PRO A 105 -7.04 13.71 -14.26
CA PRO A 105 -6.26 12.48 -14.19
C PRO A 105 -4.91 12.34 -14.87
N SER A 106 -3.85 11.78 -14.27
CA SER A 106 -2.76 11.21 -15.08
C SER A 106 -2.39 9.79 -14.66
N ALA A 107 -2.58 8.84 -15.57
CA ALA A 107 -2.08 7.46 -15.44
C ALA A 107 -0.53 7.42 -15.41
N LEU A 108 0.15 8.46 -15.89
CA LEU A 108 1.60 8.59 -15.82
C LEU A 108 2.07 9.03 -14.43
N GLN A 109 1.22 9.75 -13.69
CA GLN A 109 1.55 10.26 -12.36
C GLN A 109 1.18 9.29 -11.24
N GLY A 110 0.25 8.36 -11.47
CA GLY A 110 -0.08 7.28 -10.55
C GLY A 110 -1.22 7.58 -9.57
N ALA A 111 -1.53 6.65 -8.68
CA ALA A 111 -2.36 6.86 -7.48
C ALA A 111 -1.62 7.71 -6.42
N LEU A 112 -2.33 8.22 -5.40
CA LEU A 112 -1.73 8.99 -4.30
C LEU A 112 -0.72 8.22 -3.45
N TRP A 113 -0.72 6.89 -3.53
CA TRP A 113 0.10 5.98 -2.75
C TRP A 113 0.77 4.94 -3.64
N ASN A 114 1.83 4.33 -3.12
CA ASN A 114 2.57 3.24 -3.75
C ASN A 114 2.73 2.07 -2.77
N VAL A 115 3.07 0.90 -3.30
CA VAL A 115 3.51 -0.27 -2.54
C VAL A 115 5.00 -0.48 -2.77
N GLY A 116 5.79 -0.42 -1.71
CA GLY A 116 7.21 -0.77 -1.72
C GLY A 116 7.41 -2.27 -1.52
N TYR A 117 8.28 -2.88 -2.31
CA TYR A 117 8.73 -4.26 -2.13
C TYR A 117 10.24 -4.32 -1.89
N TYR A 118 10.66 -5.30 -1.11
CA TYR A 118 12.06 -5.63 -0.86
C TYR A 118 12.22 -7.15 -0.82
N ILE A 119 13.14 -7.67 -1.62
CA ILE A 119 13.47 -9.10 -1.71
C ILE A 119 14.98 -9.21 -1.65
N SER A 120 15.53 -9.88 -0.65
CA SER A 120 16.97 -10.17 -0.61
C SER A 120 17.26 -11.62 -0.30
N VAL A 121 18.32 -12.13 -0.92
CA VAL A 121 18.96 -13.41 -0.62
C VAL A 121 20.34 -13.09 -0.06
N SER A 122 20.65 -13.64 1.11
CA SER A 122 21.96 -13.49 1.74
C SER A 122 22.38 -14.80 2.36
N GLY A 123 23.63 -15.20 2.22
CA GLY A 123 24.08 -16.50 2.73
C GLY A 123 25.43 -16.90 2.17
N THR A 124 25.92 -18.05 2.63
CA THR A 124 27.21 -18.61 2.19
C THR A 124 27.07 -19.94 1.44
N ASP A 125 25.86 -20.50 1.32
CA ASP A 125 25.63 -21.72 0.54
C ASP A 125 25.73 -21.40 -0.97
N PRO A 126 26.69 -21.98 -1.71
CA PRO A 126 26.85 -21.71 -3.13
C PRO A 126 25.68 -22.21 -4.00
N ASN A 127 24.75 -22.99 -3.46
CA ASN A 127 23.56 -23.47 -4.17
C ASN A 127 22.28 -22.71 -3.81
N PHE A 128 22.37 -21.74 -2.90
CA PHE A 128 21.26 -20.92 -2.42
C PHE A 128 21.77 -19.52 -2.04
N ASN A 129 22.39 -18.79 -2.94
CA ASN A 129 22.99 -17.49 -2.62
C ASN A 129 22.48 -16.32 -3.47
N ASP A 130 21.66 -16.58 -4.49
CA ASP A 130 21.15 -15.57 -5.40
C ASP A 130 19.73 -15.90 -5.90
N PHE A 131 19.17 -15.03 -6.73
CA PHE A 131 17.81 -15.21 -7.25
C PHE A 131 17.69 -16.37 -8.26
N GLY A 132 18.78 -16.89 -8.82
CA GLY A 132 18.77 -18.08 -9.67
C GLY A 132 18.33 -19.35 -8.94
N ASP A 133 18.51 -19.38 -7.61
CA ASP A 133 18.17 -20.52 -6.76
C ASP A 133 16.73 -20.47 -6.22
N PHE A 134 15.97 -19.42 -6.53
CA PHE A 134 14.60 -19.24 -6.05
C PHE A 134 13.67 -18.78 -7.17
N SER A 135 12.38 -19.02 -6.99
CA SER A 135 11.32 -18.46 -7.81
C SER A 135 10.52 -17.47 -6.97
N PHE A 136 10.57 -16.18 -7.32
CA PHE A 136 9.89 -15.09 -6.61
C PHE A 136 8.69 -14.57 -7.41
N THR A 137 7.57 -14.37 -6.73
CA THR A 137 6.35 -13.79 -7.33
C THR A 137 5.78 -12.70 -6.43
N ILE A 138 5.50 -11.53 -7.01
CA ILE A 138 4.73 -10.47 -6.37
C ILE A 138 3.27 -10.63 -6.80
N TYR A 139 2.35 -10.52 -5.85
CA TYR A 139 0.90 -10.56 -6.06
C TYR A 139 0.31 -9.19 -5.72
N TYR A 140 -0.62 -8.73 -6.54
CA TYR A 140 -1.25 -7.42 -6.39
C TYR A 140 -2.73 -7.45 -6.75
N ASP A 141 -3.51 -6.59 -6.10
CA ASP A 141 -4.95 -6.52 -6.25
C ASP A 141 -5.41 -5.24 -6.94
N PHE A 142 -6.44 -5.35 -7.80
CA PHE A 142 -7.18 -4.22 -8.38
C PHE A 142 -8.64 -4.20 -7.95
N ASP A 143 -9.16 -5.27 -7.33
CA ASP A 143 -10.53 -5.33 -6.81
C ASP A 143 -10.57 -4.63 -5.44
N PRO A 144 -11.36 -3.57 -5.25
CA PRO A 144 -11.54 -2.92 -3.94
C PRO A 144 -12.38 -3.76 -2.96
N GLY A 145 -12.95 -4.88 -3.40
CA GLY A 145 -13.73 -5.78 -2.56
C GLY A 145 -12.91 -6.38 -1.42
N ALA A 146 -13.50 -6.46 -0.22
CA ALA A 146 -12.83 -7.11 0.89
C ALA A 146 -12.67 -8.61 0.63
N GLY A 147 -11.50 -9.16 1.00
CA GLY A 147 -11.24 -10.59 0.92
C GLY A 147 -11.14 -11.12 -0.51
N THR A 148 -10.49 -10.37 -1.41
CA THR A 148 -10.18 -10.85 -2.76
C THR A 148 -9.49 -12.21 -2.68
N ALA A 149 -10.03 -13.19 -3.40
CA ALA A 149 -9.45 -14.53 -3.42
C ALA A 149 -8.03 -14.47 -3.99
N PHE A 150 -7.07 -15.13 -3.32
CA PHE A 150 -5.65 -15.12 -3.74
C PHE A 150 -5.43 -15.51 -5.20
N GLY A 151 -6.23 -16.43 -5.75
CA GLY A 151 -6.16 -16.85 -7.15
C GLY A 151 -6.68 -15.83 -8.17
N SER A 152 -7.32 -14.74 -7.71
CA SER A 152 -7.81 -13.64 -8.55
C SER A 152 -6.80 -12.50 -8.67
N LEU A 153 -5.75 -12.51 -7.86
CA LEU A 153 -4.72 -11.48 -7.83
C LEU A 153 -3.89 -11.50 -9.13
N GLY A 154 -3.40 -10.32 -9.50
CA GLY A 154 -2.39 -10.17 -10.52
C GLY A 154 -1.04 -10.67 -10.00
N THR A 155 -0.16 -11.08 -10.91
CA THR A 155 1.17 -11.59 -10.57
C THR A 155 2.26 -10.91 -11.39
N ILE A 156 3.42 -10.73 -10.77
CA ILE A 156 4.69 -10.38 -11.40
C ILE A 156 5.69 -11.47 -11.03
N ASN A 157 6.18 -12.21 -12.02
CA ASN A 157 7.29 -13.12 -11.85
C ASN A 157 8.61 -12.32 -11.88
N VAL A 158 9.24 -12.17 -10.72
CA VAL A 158 10.41 -11.30 -10.54
C VAL A 158 11.61 -11.83 -11.32
N ASN A 159 11.82 -13.16 -11.32
CA ASN A 159 12.91 -13.79 -12.06
C ASN A 159 12.78 -13.53 -13.57
N ASN A 160 11.59 -13.72 -14.13
CA ASN A 160 11.33 -13.48 -15.55
C ASN A 160 11.38 -11.98 -15.89
N ALA A 161 11.01 -11.09 -14.96
CA ALA A 161 11.19 -9.65 -15.12
C ALA A 161 12.68 -9.28 -15.23
N LEU A 162 13.56 -9.90 -14.42
CA LEU A 162 15.02 -9.73 -14.54
C LEU A 162 15.53 -10.20 -15.90
N ILE A 163 15.12 -11.39 -16.33
CA ILE A 163 15.52 -11.98 -17.62
C ILE A 163 15.05 -11.10 -18.79
N ALA A 164 13.82 -10.58 -18.74
CA ALA A 164 13.30 -9.67 -19.75
C ALA A 164 14.11 -8.36 -19.87
N ASN A 165 14.80 -7.96 -18.81
CA ASN A 165 15.73 -6.83 -18.78
C ASN A 165 17.19 -7.22 -19.04
N SER A 166 17.44 -8.43 -19.56
CA SER A 166 18.78 -8.98 -19.82
C SER A 166 19.66 -9.08 -18.57
N ILE A 167 19.05 -9.27 -17.40
CA ILE A 167 19.74 -9.48 -16.12
C ILE A 167 19.63 -10.96 -15.75
N SER A 168 20.76 -11.61 -15.46
CA SER A 168 20.76 -12.99 -14.96
C SER A 168 20.27 -13.00 -13.50
N PRO A 169 19.24 -13.79 -13.15
CA PRO A 169 18.84 -13.97 -11.75
C PRO A 169 20.01 -14.44 -10.87
N SER A 170 20.93 -15.23 -11.43
CA SER A 170 22.14 -15.70 -10.73
C SER A 170 23.21 -14.63 -10.45
N SER A 171 22.90 -13.37 -10.74
CA SER A 171 23.78 -12.23 -10.45
C SER A 171 23.12 -11.23 -9.48
N VAL A 172 21.92 -11.56 -9.00
CA VAL A 172 21.08 -10.67 -8.20
C VAL A 172 20.86 -11.29 -6.84
N THR A 173 21.22 -10.55 -5.80
CA THR A 173 20.95 -10.92 -4.39
C THR A 173 19.96 -9.97 -3.74
N LEU A 174 19.59 -8.88 -4.41
CA LEU A 174 18.65 -7.87 -3.93
C LEU A 174 17.84 -7.32 -5.08
N SER A 175 16.52 -7.32 -4.93
CA SER A 175 15.57 -6.60 -5.78
C SER A 175 14.61 -5.83 -4.89
N GLN A 176 14.46 -4.54 -5.16
CA GLN A 176 13.55 -3.67 -4.42
C GLN A 176 13.02 -2.58 -5.34
N GLY A 177 11.79 -2.14 -5.07
CA GLY A 177 11.11 -1.14 -5.90
C GLY A 177 9.83 -0.63 -5.24
N SER A 178 9.17 0.30 -5.92
CA SER A 178 7.94 0.92 -5.46
C SER A 178 6.95 1.00 -6.62
N GLU A 179 5.91 0.19 -6.52
CA GLU A 179 4.88 0.00 -7.54
C GLU A 179 3.72 0.96 -7.31
N ASN A 180 3.16 1.47 -8.39
CA ASN A 180 1.93 2.24 -8.34
C ASN A 180 0.87 1.57 -9.20
N MET A 181 -0.32 1.37 -8.64
CA MET A 181 -1.35 0.54 -9.27
C MET A 181 -1.93 1.13 -10.57
N LEU A 182 -1.67 2.42 -10.86
CA LEU A 182 -2.00 3.04 -12.14
C LEU A 182 -0.92 2.86 -13.22
N PHE A 183 0.21 2.20 -12.93
CA PHE A 183 1.18 1.86 -13.95
C PHE A 183 0.55 0.91 -14.97
N SER A 184 0.42 1.39 -16.21
CA SER A 184 -0.33 0.71 -17.27
C SER A 184 0.12 -0.73 -17.55
N TYR A 185 1.40 -1.06 -17.33
CA TYR A 185 1.90 -2.42 -17.53
C TYR A 185 1.32 -3.44 -16.54
N LEU A 186 0.82 -3.01 -15.38
CA LEU A 186 0.15 -3.90 -14.41
C LEU A 186 -1.26 -4.32 -14.89
N ALA A 187 -1.85 -3.59 -15.84
CA ALA A 187 -3.14 -3.92 -16.44
C ALA A 187 -3.00 -4.69 -17.76
N ALA A 188 -1.78 -4.94 -18.23
CA ALA A 188 -1.51 -5.57 -19.52
C ALA A 188 -0.71 -6.86 -19.34
N PRO A 189 -1.13 -7.98 -19.95
CA PRO A 189 -0.38 -9.22 -19.85
C PRO A 189 0.97 -9.09 -20.56
N VAL A 190 2.03 -9.51 -19.87
CA VAL A 190 3.37 -9.70 -20.45
C VAL A 190 3.68 -11.19 -20.29
N PRO A 191 3.66 -11.99 -21.38
CA PRO A 191 3.79 -13.45 -21.29
C PRO A 191 4.96 -13.90 -20.41
N GLY A 192 4.65 -14.69 -19.38
CA GLY A 192 5.62 -15.22 -18.42
C GLY A 192 6.12 -14.22 -17.36
N VAL A 193 5.87 -12.93 -17.50
CA VAL A 193 6.30 -11.90 -16.54
C VAL A 193 5.12 -11.37 -15.74
N ILE A 194 4.06 -10.92 -16.41
CA ILE A 194 2.91 -10.27 -15.79
C ILE A 194 1.64 -10.99 -16.23
N ALA A 195 0.87 -11.46 -15.25
CA ALA A 195 -0.54 -11.79 -15.44
C ALA A 195 -1.37 -10.77 -14.67
N PRO A 196 -2.17 -9.91 -15.33
CA PRO A 196 -3.01 -8.95 -14.63
C PRO A 196 -4.10 -9.67 -13.81
N PRO A 197 -4.62 -9.03 -12.75
CA PRO A 197 -5.73 -9.58 -11.97
C PRO A 197 -6.93 -9.86 -12.86
N ALA A 198 -7.76 -10.82 -12.49
CA ALA A 198 -9.03 -11.12 -13.18
C ALA A 198 -10.12 -10.08 -12.86
N TYR A 199 -9.74 -8.80 -12.84
CA TYR A 199 -10.55 -7.64 -12.55
C TYR A 199 -10.30 -6.56 -13.63
N GLY A 200 -11.11 -5.50 -13.64
CA GLY A 200 -10.86 -4.33 -14.49
C GLY A 200 -9.55 -3.61 -14.14
N ALA A 201 -9.21 -2.57 -14.90
CA ALA A 201 -8.08 -1.71 -14.54
C ALA A 201 -8.29 -1.06 -13.15
N PHE A 202 -7.19 -0.84 -12.42
CA PHE A 202 -7.22 -0.20 -11.11
C PHE A 202 -7.97 1.13 -11.14
N ASN A 203 -8.90 1.33 -10.20
CA ASN A 203 -9.63 2.57 -10.02
C ASN A 203 -9.10 3.34 -8.79
N PRO A 204 -8.35 4.44 -8.98
CA PRO A 204 -7.76 5.19 -7.87
C PRO A 204 -8.81 5.86 -6.96
N ASN A 205 -10.05 6.00 -7.41
CA ASN A 205 -11.13 6.59 -6.64
C ASN A 205 -11.99 5.55 -5.92
N ALA A 206 -11.75 4.25 -6.14
CA ALA A 206 -12.48 3.20 -5.47
C ALA A 206 -11.96 3.02 -4.04
N THR A 207 -12.87 3.16 -3.09
CA THR A 207 -12.64 2.84 -1.68
C THR A 207 -12.77 1.36 -1.45
N GLY A 208 -11.90 0.78 -0.63
CA GLY A 208 -11.89 -0.65 -0.43
C GLY A 208 -10.60 -1.17 0.17
N GLU A 209 -10.49 -2.49 0.19
CA GLU A 209 -9.28 -3.21 0.55
C GLU A 209 -8.55 -3.61 -0.72
N TYR A 210 -7.22 -3.57 -0.70
CA TYR A 210 -6.38 -4.11 -1.76
C TYR A 210 -5.28 -4.93 -1.12
N ASN A 211 -5.16 -6.20 -1.50
CA ASN A 211 -4.20 -7.12 -0.92
C ASN A 211 -2.89 -7.19 -1.74
N PHE A 212 -1.75 -7.24 -1.06
CA PHE A 212 -0.45 -7.37 -1.69
C PHE A 212 0.37 -8.45 -1.03
N TYR A 213 1.02 -9.30 -1.82
CA TYR A 213 1.87 -10.36 -1.31
C TYR A 213 3.17 -10.48 -2.09
N ILE A 214 4.19 -11.04 -1.44
CA ILE A 214 5.35 -11.60 -2.11
C ILE A 214 5.47 -13.03 -1.63
N GLY A 215 5.65 -13.95 -2.56
CA GLY A 215 5.94 -15.35 -2.28
C GLY A 215 7.24 -15.79 -2.92
N PHE A 216 7.88 -16.80 -2.33
CA PHE A 216 8.99 -17.49 -2.97
C PHE A 216 8.96 -19.01 -2.75
N THR A 217 9.66 -19.73 -3.61
CA THR A 217 9.98 -21.14 -3.43
C THR A 217 11.43 -21.38 -3.83
N ALA A 218 12.19 -22.13 -3.03
CA ALA A 218 13.54 -22.55 -3.37
C ALA A 218 13.52 -23.59 -4.49
N ASN A 219 14.33 -23.36 -5.52
CA ASN A 219 14.49 -24.29 -6.63
C ASN A 219 15.18 -25.55 -6.11
N ASN A 220 14.72 -26.73 -6.56
CA ASN A 220 15.23 -28.04 -6.13
C ASN A 220 15.06 -28.38 -4.63
N LEU A 221 14.53 -27.48 -3.79
CA LEU A 221 14.14 -27.75 -2.40
C LEU A 221 12.80 -27.06 -2.06
N PRO A 222 11.67 -27.45 -2.69
CA PRO A 222 10.40 -26.72 -2.57
C PRO A 222 9.79 -26.70 -1.16
N ALA A 223 10.30 -27.53 -0.24
CA ALA A 223 9.95 -27.45 1.19
C ALA A 223 10.35 -26.11 1.83
N PHE A 224 11.34 -25.40 1.26
CA PHE A 224 11.68 -24.04 1.65
C PHE A 224 10.91 -23.04 0.77
N SER A 225 9.89 -22.45 1.36
CA SER A 225 9.08 -21.40 0.77
C SER A 225 8.69 -20.40 1.86
N GLY A 226 8.23 -19.22 1.46
CA GLY A 226 7.79 -18.19 2.38
C GLY A 226 6.96 -17.14 1.68
N ALA A 227 6.23 -16.37 2.48
CA ALA A 227 5.43 -15.26 1.99
C ALA A 227 5.45 -14.09 2.98
N VAL A 228 5.21 -12.90 2.44
CA VAL A 228 4.85 -11.70 3.20
C VAL A 228 3.61 -11.08 2.54
N GLY A 229 2.72 -10.47 3.32
CA GLY A 229 1.49 -9.87 2.85
C GLY A 229 1.04 -8.68 3.70
N ILE A 230 0.50 -7.66 3.05
CA ILE A 230 -0.08 -6.47 3.66
C ILE A 230 -1.40 -6.13 2.99
N ASP A 231 -2.21 -5.33 3.68
CA ASP A 231 -3.48 -4.82 3.17
C ASP A 231 -3.46 -3.30 3.13
N VAL A 232 -3.98 -2.73 2.05
CA VAL A 232 -4.14 -1.28 1.90
C VAL A 232 -5.62 -0.93 1.86
N ASN A 233 -6.07 -0.27 2.92
CA ASN A 233 -7.42 0.22 3.09
C ASN A 233 -7.52 1.63 2.51
N VAL A 234 -8.13 1.74 1.33
CA VAL A 234 -8.39 3.03 0.70
C VAL A 234 -9.68 3.61 1.25
N VAL A 235 -9.54 4.69 2.03
CA VAL A 235 -10.64 5.37 2.70
C VAL A 235 -10.82 6.78 2.15
N PRO A 236 -12.07 7.30 2.10
CA PRO A 236 -12.28 8.70 1.78
C PRO A 236 -11.56 9.58 2.80
N VAL A 237 -10.86 10.62 2.33
CA VAL A 237 -10.34 11.65 3.24
C VAL A 237 -11.56 12.26 3.95
N PRO A 238 -11.64 12.24 5.30
CA PRO A 238 -12.79 12.78 6.00
C PRO A 238 -13.00 14.24 5.58
N ALA A 239 -14.17 14.58 5.03
CA ALA A 239 -14.51 15.96 4.66
C ALA A 239 -14.34 16.93 5.85
N ALA A 240 -14.45 16.39 7.07
CA ALA A 240 -14.16 17.07 8.32
C ALA A 240 -12.73 17.66 8.37
N ALA A 241 -11.70 17.01 7.83
CA ALA A 241 -10.34 17.55 7.84
C ALA A 241 -10.25 18.90 7.10
N TRP A 242 -10.96 19.04 5.98
CA TRP A 242 -11.06 20.29 5.22
C TRP A 242 -11.94 21.33 5.92
N LEU A 243 -13.06 20.91 6.52
CA LEU A 243 -13.97 21.81 7.24
C LEU A 243 -13.36 22.35 8.54
N PHE A 244 -12.65 21.53 9.31
CA PHE A 244 -11.95 21.98 10.52
C PHE A 244 -10.76 22.86 10.17
N GLY A 245 -9.98 22.53 9.14
CA GLY A 245 -8.87 23.37 8.67
C GLY A 245 -9.35 24.76 8.22
N SER A 246 -10.40 24.81 7.38
CA SER A 246 -11.00 26.07 6.94
C SER A 246 -11.70 26.84 8.06
N GLY A 247 -12.36 26.13 8.99
CA GLY A 247 -13.00 26.71 10.16
C GLY A 247 -12.01 27.41 11.10
N ILE A 248 -10.88 26.76 11.40
CA ILE A 248 -9.80 27.36 12.21
C ILE A 248 -9.15 28.53 11.44
N GLY A 249 -8.93 28.39 10.14
CA GLY A 249 -8.41 29.46 9.29
C GLY A 249 -9.28 30.72 9.31
N LEU A 250 -10.60 30.54 9.17
CA LEU A 250 -11.60 31.62 9.28
C LEU A 250 -11.59 32.26 10.67
N LEU A 251 -11.57 31.47 11.74
CA LEU A 251 -11.52 31.98 13.12
C LEU A 251 -10.22 32.77 13.40
N GLY A 252 -9.08 32.29 12.89
CA GLY A 252 -7.80 32.99 12.96
C GLY A 252 -7.81 34.32 12.21
N TRP A 253 -8.39 34.34 11.00
CA TRP A 253 -8.54 35.56 10.20
C TRP A 253 -9.47 36.60 10.85
N MET A 254 -10.60 36.16 11.42
CA MET A 254 -11.53 37.02 12.15
C MET A 254 -10.88 37.67 13.37
N ARG A 255 -10.04 36.93 14.11
CA ARG A 255 -9.28 37.45 15.27
C ARG A 255 -8.20 38.47 14.88
N ARG A 256 -7.66 38.37 13.67
CA ARG A 256 -6.64 39.30 13.14
C ARG A 256 -7.26 40.64 12.74
N ARG A 257 -8.47 40.63 12.17
CA ARG A 257 -9.22 41.85 11.82
C ARG A 257 -9.70 42.63 13.04
N SER A 258 -10.01 41.96 14.14
CA SER A 258 -10.47 42.61 15.38
C SER A 258 -9.33 43.27 16.18
N ARG A 259 -8.06 43.13 15.77
CA ARG A 259 -6.90 43.81 16.39
C ARG A 259 -6.40 45.05 15.64
N GLN A 260 -6.90 45.35 14.43
CA GLN A 260 -6.48 46.51 13.63
C GLN A 260 -7.39 47.74 13.78
N VAL A 261 -8.24 47.77 14.81
CA VAL A 261 -9.04 48.95 15.17
C VAL A 261 -8.53 49.50 16.50
N ILE A 262 -7.36 50.15 16.48
CA ILE A 262 -6.90 51.17 17.44
C ILE A 262 -6.08 52.17 16.64
#